data_AF-A0A941ZY44-F1
#
_entry.id   AF-A0A941ZY44-F1
#
_cell.length_a   1.000
_cell.length_b   1.000
_cell.length_c   1.000
_cell.angle_alpha   90.00
_cell.angle_beta   90.00
_cell.angle_gamma   90.00
#
_symmetry.space_group_name_H-M   'P 1'
#
loop_
_entity.id
_entity.type
_entity.pdbx_description
1 polymer ?
#
loop_
_entity_poly.entity_id
_entity_poly.type
_entity_poly.pdbx_seq_one_letter_code
_entity_poly.pdbx_strand_id
1 'polypeptide(L)'
;MKETIKNTTLADRLLFLLLISLSIAGIFISRDALSQGSDVIIEINGKPSYTLPLYSDRLLSVSGPYGNTLIETKGGKVRVKEAHCRNQICVKEGWISK
;
A
#
# COMPACT_ATOMS: atom_id res chain seq x y z
N MET A 1 18.46 20.86 31.24
CA MET A 1 19.00 20.24 30.00
C MET A 1 20.53 20.29 29.88
N LYS A 2 21.21 21.35 30.34
CA LYS A 2 22.68 21.44 30.24
C LYS A 2 23.45 20.46 31.15
N GLU A 3 22.90 20.11 32.32
CA GLU A 3 23.59 19.26 33.31
C GLU A 3 23.58 17.76 32.96
N THR A 4 22.52 17.24 32.35
CA THR A 4 22.45 15.81 31.94
C THR A 4 23.43 15.46 30.83
N ILE A 5 23.79 16.44 30.00
CA ILE A 5 24.77 16.28 28.94
C ILE A 5 26.19 16.24 29.50
N LYS A 6 26.47 16.90 30.64
CA LYS A 6 27.83 17.09 31.15
C LYS A 6 28.42 15.84 31.82
N ASN A 7 27.57 14.96 32.35
CA ASN A 7 27.95 13.76 33.11
C ASN A 7 27.74 12.43 32.37
N THR A 8 27.33 12.47 31.10
CA THR A 8 27.21 11.27 30.27
C THR A 8 28.57 10.92 29.68
N THR A 9 29.01 9.68 29.88
CA THR A 9 30.27 9.20 29.29
C THR A 9 30.17 9.23 27.76
N LEU A 10 31.31 9.29 27.05
CA LEU A 10 31.30 9.25 25.57
C LEU A 10 30.54 8.03 25.03
N ALA A 11 30.56 6.93 25.77
CA ALA A 11 29.80 5.72 25.50
C ALA A 11 28.28 5.94 25.59
N ASP A 12 27.79 6.66 26.60
CA ASP A 12 26.36 6.96 26.75
C ASP A 12 25.83 7.81 25.58
N ARG A 13 26.59 8.82 25.14
CA ARG A 13 26.20 9.65 23.99
C ARG A 13 26.18 8.85 22.68
N LEU A 14 27.14 7.96 22.49
CA LEU A 14 27.17 7.02 21.36
C LEU A 14 25.97 6.08 21.39
N LEU A 15 25.62 5.55 22.56
CA LEU A 15 24.46 4.69 22.75
C LEU A 15 23.15 5.41 22.40
N PHE A 16 22.96 6.64 22.89
CA PHE A 16 21.78 7.44 22.58
C PHE A 16 21.67 7.77 21.09
N LEU A 17 22.76 8.17 20.45
CA LEU A 17 22.78 8.44 19.02
C LEU A 17 22.44 7.18 18.20
N LEU A 18 22.98 6.03 18.58
CA LEU A 18 22.68 4.75 17.96
C LEU A 18 21.21 4.34 18.15
N LEU A 19 20.65 4.50 19.36
CA LEU A 19 19.25 4.19 19.63
C LEU A 19 18.30 5.11 18.85
N ILE A 20 18.62 6.39 18.74
CA ILE A 20 17.84 7.35 17.97
C ILE A 20 17.91 7.00 16.48
N SER A 21 19.10 6.67 15.95
CA SER A 21 19.25 6.31 14.54
C SER A 21 18.54 5.01 14.18
N LEU A 22 18.62 3.97 15.03
CA LEU A 22 17.83 2.73 14.87
C LEU A 22 16.33 3.00 14.95
N SER A 23 15.88 3.87 15.85
CA SER A 23 14.45 4.21 15.97
C SER A 23 13.93 4.91 14.71
N ILE A 24 14.71 5.84 14.16
CA ILE A 24 14.36 6.53 12.90
C ILE A 24 14.35 5.53 11.74
N ALA A 25 15.39 4.70 11.61
CA ALA A 25 15.47 3.66 10.59
C ALA A 25 14.30 2.67 10.68
N GLY A 26 13.94 2.27 11.90
CA GLY A 26 12.77 1.43 12.18
C GLY A 26 11.48 2.05 11.68
N ILE A 27 11.23 3.35 11.91
CA ILE A 27 10.03 4.04 11.43
C ILE A 27 9.96 4.04 9.90
N PHE A 28 11.08 4.25 9.20
CA PHE A 28 11.10 4.24 7.73
C PHE A 28 10.83 2.84 7.16
N ILE A 29 11.49 1.80 7.71
CA ILE A 29 11.28 0.40 7.29
C ILE A 29 9.84 -0.05 7.60
N SER A 30 9.33 0.33 8.77
CA SER A 30 7.97 0.01 9.19
C SER A 30 6.91 0.70 8.34
N ARG A 31 7.16 1.86 7.72
CA ARG A 31 6.16 2.48 6.83
C ARG A 31 5.95 1.71 5.53
N ASP A 32 7.01 1.12 4.98
CA ASP A 32 6.90 0.23 3.82
C ASP A 32 6.32 -1.14 4.20
N ALA A 33 6.65 -1.67 5.39
CA ALA A 33 6.16 -2.97 5.86
C ALA A 33 4.75 -2.93 6.48
N LEU A 34 4.32 -1.80 7.06
CA LEU A 34 2.95 -1.52 7.51
C LEU A 34 2.14 -0.82 6.41
N SER A 35 2.31 -1.20 5.14
CA SER A 35 1.18 -1.15 4.22
C SER A 35 0.14 -2.20 4.69
N GLN A 36 -0.44 -1.98 5.86
CA GLN A 36 -1.58 -2.70 6.45
C GLN A 36 -2.87 -2.35 5.67
N GLY A 37 -2.70 -2.15 4.37
CA GLY A 37 -3.65 -1.55 3.48
C GLY A 37 -4.63 -2.59 3.00
N SER A 38 -5.88 -2.17 2.89
CA SER A 38 -6.99 -2.92 2.30
C SER A 38 -6.50 -3.67 1.06
N ASP A 39 -6.63 -5.00 1.04
CA ASP A 39 -6.35 -5.77 -0.16
C ASP A 39 -7.51 -5.60 -1.15
N VAL A 40 -7.16 -5.43 -2.42
CA VAL A 40 -8.11 -5.56 -3.53
C VAL A 40 -8.13 -7.02 -3.94
N ILE A 41 -9.27 -7.67 -3.74
CA ILE A 41 -9.51 -9.05 -4.17
C ILE A 41 -10.33 -9.02 -5.46
N ILE A 42 -9.79 -9.60 -6.52
CA ILE A 42 -10.48 -9.75 -7.80
C ILE A 42 -10.89 -11.21 -7.94
N GLU A 43 -12.20 -11.43 -7.95
CA GLU A 43 -12.79 -12.74 -8.12
C GLU A 43 -13.28 -12.94 -9.55
N ILE A 44 -12.99 -14.13 -10.09
CA ILE A 44 -13.50 -14.57 -11.38
C ILE A 44 -14.26 -15.86 -11.14
N ASN A 45 -15.55 -15.88 -11.51
CA ASN A 45 -16.44 -17.04 -11.29
C ASN A 45 -16.48 -17.50 -9.81
N GLY A 46 -16.48 -16.55 -8.87
CA GLY A 46 -16.52 -16.82 -7.43
C GLY A 46 -15.23 -17.39 -6.84
N LYS A 47 -14.10 -17.27 -7.56
CA LYS A 47 -12.79 -17.68 -7.05
C LYS A 47 -11.82 -16.49 -7.03
N PRO A 48 -11.13 -16.23 -5.90
CA PRO A 48 -10.12 -15.19 -5.81
C PRO A 48 -8.97 -15.53 -6.77
N SER A 49 -8.84 -14.73 -7.82
CA SER A 49 -7.83 -14.94 -8.88
C SER A 49 -6.66 -13.99 -8.74
N TYR A 50 -6.89 -12.79 -8.21
CA TYR A 50 -5.84 -11.81 -7.94
C TYR A 50 -6.07 -11.14 -6.59
N THR A 51 -4.99 -11.00 -5.83
CA THR A 51 -4.94 -10.17 -4.62
C THR A 51 -3.84 -9.15 -4.84
N LEU A 52 -4.16 -7.87 -4.60
CA LEU A 52 -3.21 -6.78 -4.80
C LEU A 52 -3.38 -5.70 -3.74
N PRO A 53 -2.28 -5.10 -3.27
CA PRO A 53 -2.33 -4.05 -2.26
C PRO A 53 -2.96 -2.78 -2.85
N LEU A 54 -3.98 -2.21 -2.18
CA LEU A 54 -4.70 -1.01 -2.65
C LEU A 54 -3.81 0.23 -2.75
N TYR A 55 -2.75 0.31 -1.93
CA TYR A 55 -1.83 1.44 -1.86
C TYR A 55 -0.67 1.36 -2.86
N SER A 56 -0.68 0.36 -3.74
CA SER A 56 0.25 0.28 -4.86
C SER A 56 -0.42 0.79 -6.12
N ASP A 57 0.14 1.85 -6.72
CA ASP A 57 -0.34 2.39 -7.99
C ASP A 57 0.01 1.43 -9.14
N ARG A 58 -1.01 0.86 -9.80
CA ARG A 58 -0.82 -0.08 -10.92
C ARG A 58 -2.03 -0.15 -11.84
N LEU A 59 -1.77 -0.61 -13.07
CA LEU A 59 -2.76 -1.04 -14.03
C LEU A 59 -2.66 -2.55 -14.21
N LEU A 60 -3.78 -3.26 -14.08
CA LEU A 60 -3.87 -4.71 -14.22
C LEU A 60 -4.90 -5.05 -15.29
N SER A 61 -4.48 -5.83 -16.30
CA SER A 61 -5.40 -6.42 -17.28
C SER A 61 -5.81 -7.81 -16.81
N VAL A 62 -7.11 -8.03 -16.61
CA VAL A 62 -7.69 -9.30 -16.18
C VAL A 62 -8.52 -9.88 -17.31
N SER A 63 -8.28 -11.15 -17.65
CA SER A 63 -9.10 -11.87 -18.63
C SER A 63 -10.41 -12.32 -18.00
N GLY A 64 -11.53 -11.88 -18.57
CA GLY A 64 -12.87 -12.22 -18.11
C GLY A 64 -13.74 -12.81 -19.23
N PRO A 65 -14.99 -13.20 -18.91
CA PRO A 65 -15.90 -13.86 -19.86
C PRO A 65 -16.25 -13.00 -21.08
N TYR A 66 -16.13 -11.68 -20.98
CA TYR A 66 -16.42 -10.73 -22.07
C TYR A 66 -15.14 -10.17 -22.72
N GLY A 67 -13.98 -10.74 -22.42
CA GLY A 67 -12.67 -10.23 -22.82
C GLY A 67 -11.92 -9.58 -21.66
N ASN A 68 -10.89 -8.80 -22.01
CA ASN A 68 -10.02 -8.17 -21.03
C ASN A 68 -10.74 -7.01 -20.31
N THR A 69 -10.50 -6.91 -19.01
CA THR A 69 -10.94 -5.82 -18.15
C THR A 69 -9.73 -5.16 -17.52
N LEU A 70 -9.60 -3.85 -17.67
CA LEU A 70 -8.48 -3.07 -17.16
C LEU A 70 -8.86 -2.47 -15.81
N ILE A 71 -8.15 -2.86 -14.77
CA ILE A 71 -8.34 -2.39 -13.39
C ILE A 71 -7.19 -1.45 -13.04
N GLU A 72 -7.51 -0.31 -12.44
CA GLU A 72 -6.55 0.71 -12.05
C GLU A 72 -6.61 0.88 -10.53
N THR A 73 -5.47 0.72 -9.86
CA THR A 73 -5.28 1.19 -8.48
C THR A 73 -4.44 2.44 -8.50
N LYS A 74 -4.88 3.47 -7.77
CA LYS A 74 -4.14 4.72 -7.65
C LYS A 74 -4.50 5.46 -6.37
N GLY A 75 -3.49 5.88 -5.61
CA GLY A 75 -3.66 6.72 -4.42
C GLY A 75 -4.60 6.12 -3.38
N GLY A 76 -4.51 4.80 -3.15
CA GLY A 76 -5.36 4.10 -2.19
C GLY A 76 -6.82 3.91 -2.66
N LYS A 77 -7.07 3.96 -3.97
CA LYS A 77 -8.37 3.71 -4.60
C LYS A 77 -8.24 2.70 -5.72
N VAL A 78 -9.32 1.99 -6.02
CA VAL A 78 -9.40 1.06 -7.15
C VAL A 78 -10.61 1.39 -8.01
N ARG A 79 -10.51 1.18 -9.33
CA ARG A 79 -11.65 1.23 -10.26
C ARG A 79 -11.45 0.27 -11.42
N VAL A 80 -12.55 -0.04 -12.11
CA VAL A 80 -12.48 -0.58 -13.47
C VAL A 80 -12.32 0.58 -14.44
N LYS A 81 -11.17 0.66 -15.12
CA LYS A 81 -10.86 1.70 -16.09
C LYS A 81 -11.53 1.42 -17.44
N GLU A 82 -11.45 0.17 -17.91
CA GLU A 82 -12.02 -0.27 -19.18
C GLU A 82 -12.58 -1.69 -19.05
N ALA A 83 -13.72 -1.95 -19.68
CA ALA A 83 -14.34 -3.27 -19.76
C ALA A 83 -14.98 -3.46 -21.13
N HIS A 84 -15.10 -4.71 -21.58
CA HIS A 84 -15.69 -5.04 -22.89
C HIS A 84 -17.17 -5.47 -22.80
N CYS A 85 -17.79 -5.36 -21.62
CA CYS A 85 -19.20 -5.72 -21.42
C CYS A 85 -20.14 -4.61 -21.90
N ARG A 86 -21.35 -4.96 -22.36
CA ARG A 86 -22.30 -3.98 -22.92
C ARG A 86 -22.78 -2.93 -21.93
N ASN A 87 -22.96 -3.31 -20.66
CA ASN A 87 -23.66 -2.46 -19.68
C ASN A 87 -22.73 -1.40 -19.04
N GLN A 88 -21.41 -1.65 -19.03
CA GLN A 88 -20.38 -0.76 -18.50
C GLN A 88 -20.63 -0.33 -17.03
N ILE A 89 -21.35 -1.13 -16.23
CA ILE A 89 -21.75 -0.75 -14.86
C ILE A 89 -20.52 -0.58 -13.97
N CYS A 90 -19.57 -1.52 -14.03
CA CYS A 90 -18.34 -1.46 -13.25
C CYS A 90 -17.45 -0.26 -13.58
N VAL A 91 -17.43 0.19 -14.84
CA VAL A 91 -16.69 1.40 -15.25
C VAL A 91 -17.40 2.65 -14.72
N LYS A 92 -18.73 2.67 -14.73
CA LYS A 92 -19.54 3.79 -14.22
C LYS A 92 -19.47 3.95 -12.71
N GLU A 93 -19.24 2.86 -11.97
CA GLU A 93 -19.03 2.90 -10.52
C GLU A 93 -17.86 3.80 -10.12
N GLY A 94 -16.83 3.86 -10.95
CA GLY A 94 -15.67 4.72 -10.74
C GLY A 94 -14.80 4.25 -9.57
N TRP A 95 -14.29 5.21 -8.79
CA TRP A 95 -13.30 4.96 -7.75
C TRP A 95 -13.92 4.53 -6.43
N ILE A 96 -13.49 3.38 -5.91
CA ILE A 96 -13.81 2.89 -4.56
C ILE A 96 -12.53 2.80 -3.72
N SER A 97 -12.67 2.91 -2.40
CA SER A 97 -11.51 2.95 -1.48
C SER A 97 -11.76 2.26 -0.14
N LYS A 98 -12.94 1.66 0.06
CA LYS A 98 -13.38 1.00 1.29
C LYS A 98 -14.30 -0.16 0.95
#